data_AF-A0AAV6FYK9-F1
#
_entry.id   AF-A0AAV6FYK9-F1
#
_cell.length_a   1.000
_cell.length_b   1.000
_cell.length_c   1.000
_cell.angle_alpha   90.00
_cell.angle_beta   90.00
_cell.angle_gamma   90.00
#
_symmetry.space_group_name_H-M   'P 1'
#
loop_
_entity.id
_entity.type
_entity.pdbx_description
1 polymer ?
#
loop_
_entity_poly.entity_id
_entity_poly.type
_entity_poly.pdbx_seq_one_letter_code
_entity_poly.pdbx_strand_id
1 'polypeptide(L)'
;MIRAGVSTEHTESGQLEVVASSASQRGSPQTPLSGSSQPPRSTHSARSSSARAMKQTLLELMRMNRICRMVLATCLGSFILVIFYFQSMFQPVMRRNTFVAEGCCGKGSRNALEELYNSTQTEFTAAALLHQARRDRVSAACRAHSASSRQRRVLTPGDLRHLLVDETHRLIYCYVPKVACTNWKRVMMVLSGNGKKYTDPMQILSFEAHVPGNLRSLSQYSIGEINRRLKGYLKFLFVREPFERLVSAYRNKFTQRYNTSFHRRFGTKIVRRYRQNATEEAMRLGADVTFREFAAYVTDPATQREGLNEHWQTVHSLCHPCLIHYDVVGKYETLEEDAATVLRLANAEDVRFPAYAKSTRTTDQMAAVFLRNVSVQQQQQLYQLYKMDFLMFNYSTPSYLKLD
;
A
#
# COMPACT_ATOMS: atom_id res chain seq x y z
N MET A 1 -12.04 45.41 -17.86
CA MET A 1 -11.17 45.50 -16.67
C MET A 1 -11.89 44.86 -15.50
N ILE A 2 -11.56 43.61 -15.16
CA ILE A 2 -12.09 42.93 -13.97
C ILE A 2 -10.87 42.46 -13.18
N ARG A 3 -10.74 42.99 -11.97
CA ARG A 3 -9.62 42.80 -11.04
C ARG A 3 -9.67 41.39 -10.46
N ALA A 4 -8.58 40.65 -10.63
CA ALA A 4 -8.33 39.40 -9.94
C ALA A 4 -7.88 39.69 -8.50
N GLY A 5 -8.58 39.12 -7.52
CA GLY A 5 -8.14 39.03 -6.12
C GLY A 5 -7.32 37.77 -5.95
N VAL A 6 -6.03 37.95 -5.63
CA VAL A 6 -5.10 36.90 -5.25
C VAL A 6 -5.18 36.75 -3.73
N SER A 7 -5.54 35.57 -3.24
CA SER A 7 -5.40 35.20 -1.84
C SER A 7 -4.30 34.15 -1.73
N THR A 8 -3.20 34.55 -1.13
CA THR A 8 -2.07 33.74 -0.72
C THR A 8 -2.41 33.03 0.59
N GLU A 9 -2.40 31.69 0.60
CA GLU A 9 -2.42 30.91 1.84
C GLU A 9 -1.06 30.26 2.10
N HIS A 10 -0.57 30.52 3.31
CA HIS A 10 0.66 30.03 3.88
C HIS A 10 0.66 28.50 3.98
N THR A 11 1.73 27.89 3.48
CA THR A 11 1.99 26.45 3.62
C THR A 11 2.83 26.25 4.88
N GLU A 12 2.18 25.86 5.99
CA GLU A 12 2.89 25.32 7.15
C GLU A 12 3.43 23.92 6.82
N SER A 13 4.73 23.77 6.99
CA SER A 13 5.49 22.55 6.74
C SER A 13 5.44 21.64 7.97
N GLY A 14 4.43 20.76 8.03
CA GLY A 14 4.38 19.69 9.02
C GLY A 14 5.34 18.55 8.64
N GLN A 15 6.50 18.48 9.29
CA GLN A 15 7.40 17.33 9.21
C GLN A 15 6.80 16.14 9.99
N LEU A 16 6.83 14.95 9.39
CA LEU A 16 6.45 13.69 10.04
C LEU A 16 7.65 13.12 10.81
N GLU A 17 7.68 13.32 12.14
CA GLU A 17 8.49 12.49 13.04
C GLU A 17 7.65 11.31 13.57
N VAL A 18 8.22 10.12 13.45
CA VAL A 18 7.67 8.88 14.01
C VAL A 18 8.24 8.74 15.41
N VAL A 19 7.43 8.92 16.45
CA VAL A 19 7.82 8.58 17.83
C VAL A 19 6.97 7.43 18.36
N ALA A 20 7.67 6.46 18.92
CA ALA A 20 7.14 5.24 19.49
C ALA A 20 6.45 5.46 20.85
N SER A 21 5.44 4.62 21.05
CA SER A 21 4.67 4.29 22.26
C SER A 21 5.28 4.61 23.65
N SER A 22 4.47 5.25 24.49
CA SER A 22 4.27 4.83 25.89
C SER A 22 2.89 5.29 26.39
N ALA A 23 2.09 4.33 26.85
CA ALA A 23 0.77 4.53 27.46
C ALA A 23 0.85 4.42 28.99
N SER A 24 -0.11 5.06 29.68
CA SER A 24 -0.84 4.59 30.89
C SER A 24 -1.31 5.83 31.68
N GLN A 25 -2.58 6.23 31.56
CA GLN A 25 -3.76 5.87 32.36
C GLN A 25 -3.90 6.57 33.73
N ARG A 26 -5.14 7.04 33.93
CA ARG A 26 -5.70 7.76 35.07
C ARG A 26 -5.87 6.86 36.29
N GLY A 27 -5.85 7.48 37.47
CA GLY A 27 -6.42 6.93 38.69
C GLY A 27 -7.17 8.00 39.49
N SER A 28 -8.32 7.62 40.03
CA SER A 28 -9.08 8.19 41.17
C SER A 28 -10.31 7.30 41.40
N PRO A 29 -10.94 7.24 42.60
CA PRO A 29 -10.55 7.73 43.93
C PRO A 29 -10.66 6.68 45.07
N GLN A 30 -10.25 7.08 46.29
CA GLN A 30 -10.29 6.34 47.57
C GLN A 30 -11.64 6.50 48.32
N THR A 31 -12.11 5.50 49.06
CA THR A 31 -12.12 5.31 50.55
C THR A 31 -13.36 4.41 50.90
N PRO A 32 -13.66 3.93 52.15
CA PRO A 32 -13.03 4.15 53.47
C PRO A 32 -12.93 2.91 54.43
N LEU A 33 -12.47 3.16 55.68
CA LEU A 33 -12.64 2.40 56.95
C LEU A 33 -11.93 1.02 57.09
N SER A 34 -11.58 0.45 58.24
CA SER A 34 -11.22 0.81 59.63
C SER A 34 -10.97 -0.55 60.31
N GLY A 35 -10.07 -0.70 61.29
CA GLY A 35 -10.09 -1.89 62.15
C GLY A 35 -8.76 -2.41 62.68
N SER A 36 -8.52 -2.14 63.97
CA SER A 36 -7.47 -2.68 64.82
C SER A 36 -7.61 -4.18 65.12
N SER A 37 -6.49 -4.92 65.20
CA SER A 37 -6.18 -5.86 66.30
C SER A 37 -4.87 -6.63 66.05
N GLN A 38 -4.06 -6.75 67.10
CA GLN A 38 -2.92 -7.66 67.28
C GLN A 38 -3.24 -8.54 68.51
N PRO A 39 -2.45 -9.61 68.83
CA PRO A 39 -2.02 -10.77 68.05
C PRO A 39 -2.36 -12.08 68.84
N PRO A 40 -1.80 -13.28 68.51
CA PRO A 40 -0.57 -13.66 69.21
C PRO A 40 0.46 -14.53 68.42
N ARG A 41 1.69 -14.44 68.96
CA ARG A 41 2.92 -15.24 68.90
C ARG A 41 2.89 -16.65 68.27
N SER A 42 3.84 -16.94 67.38
CA SER A 42 5.16 -17.55 67.71
C SER A 42 5.84 -18.19 66.48
N THR A 43 7.05 -17.74 66.12
CA THR A 43 8.14 -18.50 65.44
C THR A 43 9.36 -17.58 65.29
N HIS A 44 9.91 -17.13 66.42
CA HIS A 44 11.20 -16.42 66.44
C HIS A 44 12.32 -17.43 66.73
N SER A 45 13.04 -17.86 65.68
CA SER A 45 14.38 -18.45 65.88
C SER A 45 15.29 -18.31 64.65
N ALA A 46 14.79 -18.32 63.41
CA ALA A 46 15.66 -18.32 62.22
C ALA A 46 15.97 -16.93 61.58
N ARG A 47 15.22 -15.86 61.92
CA ARG A 47 15.37 -14.53 61.29
C ARG A 47 16.41 -13.60 61.95
N SER A 48 16.90 -13.94 63.15
CA SER A 48 17.76 -13.03 63.93
C SER A 48 19.26 -13.14 63.59
N SER A 49 19.70 -14.26 63.03
CA SER A 49 21.11 -14.51 62.67
C SER A 49 21.52 -13.81 61.37
N SER A 50 20.69 -13.88 60.32
CA SER A 50 20.96 -13.22 59.03
C SER A 50 20.95 -11.69 59.11
N ALA A 51 20.01 -11.12 59.88
CA ALA A 51 19.94 -9.67 60.09
C ALA A 51 21.10 -9.12 60.93
N ARG A 52 21.67 -9.92 61.86
CA ARG A 52 22.88 -9.55 62.61
C ARG A 52 24.13 -9.59 61.73
N ALA A 53 24.29 -10.63 60.90
CA ALA A 53 25.41 -10.74 59.98
C ALA A 53 25.45 -9.57 58.96
N MET A 54 24.30 -9.19 58.41
CA MET A 54 24.19 -8.07 57.47
C MET A 54 24.53 -6.73 58.13
N LYS A 55 24.07 -6.50 59.38
CA LYS A 55 24.42 -5.28 60.15
C LYS A 55 25.91 -5.21 60.47
N GLN A 56 26.54 -6.32 60.82
CA GLN A 56 27.96 -6.38 61.15
C GLN A 56 28.84 -6.09 59.92
N THR A 57 28.45 -6.61 58.76
CA THR A 57 29.13 -6.37 57.48
C THR A 57 29.02 -4.90 57.04
N LEU A 58 27.86 -4.25 57.27
CA LEU A 58 27.64 -2.84 56.97
C LEU A 58 28.49 -1.91 57.85
N LEU A 59 28.64 -2.26 59.14
CA LEU A 59 29.46 -1.53 60.11
C LEU A 59 30.96 -1.62 59.78
N GLU A 60 31.44 -2.79 59.36
CA GLU A 60 32.82 -2.97 58.87
C GLU A 60 33.09 -2.17 57.59
N LEU A 61 32.13 -2.14 56.66
CA LEU A 61 32.21 -1.32 55.43
C LEU A 61 32.29 0.18 55.72
N MET A 62 31.62 0.66 56.77
CA MET A 62 31.66 2.06 57.21
C MET A 62 32.96 2.43 57.95
N ARG A 63 33.70 1.43 58.46
CA ARG A 63 34.97 1.60 59.17
C ARG A 63 36.19 1.66 58.24
N MET A 64 36.02 1.33 56.96
CA MET A 64 37.08 1.37 55.95
C MET A 64 37.40 2.81 55.50
N ASN A 65 38.69 3.07 55.27
CA ASN A 65 39.18 4.36 54.77
C ASN A 65 38.49 4.73 53.45
N ARG A 66 38.26 6.04 53.19
CA ARG A 66 37.43 6.50 52.05
C ARG A 66 37.89 5.96 50.70
N ILE A 67 39.20 5.77 50.52
CA ILE A 67 39.81 5.20 49.32
C ILE A 67 39.40 3.73 49.12
N CYS A 68 39.41 2.93 50.19
CA CYS A 68 38.98 1.52 50.15
C CYS A 68 37.50 1.37 49.79
N ARG A 69 36.63 2.25 50.29
CA ARG A 69 35.20 2.25 49.94
C ARG A 69 34.96 2.60 48.47
N MET A 70 35.73 3.54 47.91
CA MET A 70 35.62 3.87 46.49
C MET A 70 36.11 2.73 45.59
N VAL A 71 37.20 2.06 45.95
CA VAL A 71 37.72 0.90 45.20
C VAL A 71 36.74 -0.28 45.22
N LEU A 72 36.11 -0.57 46.36
CA LEU A 72 35.07 -1.61 46.44
C LEU A 72 33.85 -1.28 45.57
N ALA A 73 33.40 -0.02 45.58
CA ALA A 73 32.25 0.41 44.78
C ALA A 73 32.54 0.34 43.27
N THR A 74 33.75 0.73 42.83
CA THR A 74 34.13 0.62 41.41
C THR A 74 34.30 -0.84 40.99
N CYS A 75 34.91 -1.70 41.81
CA CYS A 75 35.03 -3.13 41.51
C CYS A 75 33.66 -3.82 41.42
N LEU A 76 32.73 -3.53 42.32
CA LEU A 76 31.35 -4.05 42.28
C LEU A 76 30.59 -3.54 41.05
N GLY A 77 30.73 -2.25 40.70
CA GLY A 77 30.14 -1.68 39.50
C GLY A 77 30.67 -2.32 38.21
N SER A 78 31.99 -2.52 38.10
CA SER A 78 32.61 -3.19 36.97
C SER A 78 32.19 -4.65 36.86
N PHE A 79 32.06 -5.37 37.98
CA PHE A 79 31.61 -6.76 38.00
C PHE A 79 30.15 -6.90 37.53
N ILE A 80 29.27 -6.00 37.95
CA ILE A 80 27.87 -5.96 37.50
C ILE A 80 27.77 -5.69 36.00
N LEU A 81 28.57 -4.76 35.46
CA LEU A 81 28.60 -4.48 34.02
C LEU A 81 29.08 -5.67 33.20
N VAL A 82 30.08 -6.42 33.68
CA VAL A 82 30.55 -7.66 33.05
C VAL A 82 29.48 -8.74 33.08
N ILE A 83 28.70 -8.87 34.17
CA ILE A 83 27.56 -9.79 34.24
C ILE A 83 26.49 -9.42 33.20
N PHE A 84 26.11 -8.15 33.08
CA PHE A 84 25.14 -7.72 32.07
C PHE A 84 25.65 -7.90 30.63
N TYR A 85 26.96 -7.67 30.40
CA TYR A 85 27.59 -7.91 29.10
C TYR A 85 27.56 -9.39 28.71
N PHE A 86 27.86 -10.30 29.65
CA PHE A 86 27.78 -11.74 29.37
C PHE A 86 26.33 -12.26 29.31
N GLN A 87 25.40 -11.68 30.06
CA GLN A 87 23.97 -12.00 29.93
C GLN A 87 23.38 -11.57 28.57
N SER A 88 23.87 -10.48 27.97
CA SER A 88 23.44 -10.05 26.64
C SER A 88 24.11 -10.84 25.51
N MET A 89 25.35 -11.29 25.71
CA MET A 89 26.11 -12.10 24.74
C MET A 89 25.72 -13.58 24.72
N PHE A 90 25.20 -14.13 25.83
CA PHE A 90 24.93 -15.58 25.99
C PHE A 90 23.44 -15.96 26.10
N GLN A 91 22.51 -15.18 25.57
CA GLN A 91 21.15 -15.69 25.31
C GLN A 91 21.12 -16.42 23.95
N PRO A 92 21.01 -17.76 23.91
CA PRO A 92 20.81 -18.48 22.67
C PRO A 92 19.39 -18.23 22.17
N VAL A 93 19.29 -17.87 20.90
CA VAL A 93 18.07 -18.01 20.09
C VAL A 93 17.65 -19.47 20.16
N MET A 94 16.64 -19.78 20.99
CA MET A 94 15.68 -20.90 20.91
C MET A 94 15.16 -21.27 22.31
N ARG A 95 13.95 -20.81 22.64
CA ARG A 95 13.05 -21.58 23.51
C ARG A 95 11.59 -21.27 23.17
N ARG A 96 10.96 -22.27 22.53
CA ARG A 96 9.53 -22.56 22.59
C ARG A 96 9.03 -22.36 24.03
N ASN A 97 7.99 -21.56 24.22
CA ASN A 97 6.99 -21.81 25.24
C ASN A 97 5.64 -21.26 24.82
N THR A 98 4.72 -22.21 24.64
CA THR A 98 3.29 -22.09 24.83
C THR A 98 2.98 -21.45 26.19
N PHE A 99 2.50 -20.21 26.20
CA PHE A 99 1.52 -19.77 27.19
C PHE A 99 0.81 -18.51 26.66
N VAL A 100 -0.49 -18.50 26.91
CA VAL A 100 -1.53 -17.55 26.49
C VAL A 100 -1.09 -16.10 26.72
N ALA A 101 -1.10 -15.30 25.65
CA ALA A 101 -1.01 -13.84 25.71
C ALA A 101 -2.35 -13.23 25.30
N GLU A 102 -3.21 -13.03 26.29
CA GLU A 102 -4.22 -11.97 26.22
C GLU A 102 -3.53 -10.61 26.13
N GLY A 103 -4.06 -9.76 25.25
CA GLY A 103 -4.02 -8.31 25.40
C GLY A 103 -2.65 -7.63 25.37
N CYS A 104 -2.13 -7.35 24.17
CA CYS A 104 -1.55 -6.04 23.78
C CYS A 104 -1.02 -6.07 22.34
N CYS A 105 -1.91 -6.33 21.39
CA CYS A 105 -1.77 -5.93 19.98
C CYS A 105 -3.19 -5.65 19.48
N GLY A 106 -3.51 -4.37 19.27
CA GLY A 106 -4.81 -3.97 18.72
C GLY A 106 -5.05 -4.66 17.39
N LYS A 107 -6.09 -5.51 17.34
CA LYS A 107 -6.59 -6.25 16.19
C LYS A 107 -7.09 -5.30 15.09
N GLY A 108 -6.20 -4.75 14.28
CA GLY A 108 -6.53 -4.05 13.04
C GLY A 108 -5.83 -4.72 11.87
N SER A 109 -6.57 -5.12 10.84
CA SER A 109 -6.17 -5.86 9.62
C SER A 109 -6.33 -7.39 9.63
N ARG A 110 -6.67 -8.04 10.75
CA ARG A 110 -6.78 -9.51 10.78
C ARG A 110 -8.09 -10.07 10.20
N ASN A 111 -9.23 -9.41 10.31
CA ASN A 111 -10.52 -10.07 10.07
C ASN A 111 -10.75 -10.58 8.63
N ALA A 112 -10.45 -9.81 7.57
CA ALA A 112 -10.72 -10.26 6.19
C ALA A 112 -9.70 -11.27 5.66
N LEU A 113 -8.43 -11.16 6.08
CA LEU A 113 -7.41 -12.17 5.77
C LEU A 113 -7.64 -13.45 6.59
N GLU A 114 -8.07 -13.33 7.84
CA GLU A 114 -8.44 -14.47 8.68
C GLU A 114 -9.69 -15.18 8.14
N GLU A 115 -10.65 -14.43 7.59
CA GLU A 115 -11.75 -14.99 6.81
C GLU A 115 -11.26 -15.74 5.56
N LEU A 116 -10.31 -15.17 4.78
CA LEU A 116 -9.60 -15.87 3.69
C LEU A 116 -9.02 -17.23 4.08
N TYR A 117 -8.58 -17.39 5.33
CA TYR A 117 -7.91 -18.60 5.80
C TYR A 117 -8.79 -19.56 6.60
N ASN A 118 -9.94 -19.12 7.12
CA ASN A 118 -10.78 -19.91 8.04
C ASN A 118 -11.94 -20.67 7.38
N SER A 119 -12.14 -20.61 6.06
CA SER A 119 -13.31 -21.24 5.44
C SER A 119 -13.12 -22.73 5.15
N THR A 120 -14.19 -23.50 5.38
CA THR A 120 -14.34 -24.94 5.09
C THR A 120 -14.60 -25.27 3.61
N GLN A 121 -14.57 -24.30 2.70
CA GLN A 121 -14.83 -24.51 1.26
C GLN A 121 -13.54 -24.60 0.44
N THR A 122 -13.38 -25.69 -0.32
CA THR A 122 -12.19 -25.97 -1.15
C THR A 122 -11.92 -24.92 -2.24
N GLU A 123 -12.96 -24.32 -2.83
CA GLU A 123 -12.78 -23.27 -3.85
C GLU A 123 -12.22 -21.98 -3.25
N PHE A 124 -12.65 -21.64 -2.04
CA PHE A 124 -12.18 -20.44 -1.36
C PHE A 124 -10.77 -20.61 -0.81
N THR A 125 -10.38 -21.81 -0.36
CA THR A 125 -8.98 -22.09 -0.01
C THR A 125 -8.05 -21.96 -1.22
N ALA A 126 -8.49 -22.39 -2.41
CA ALA A 126 -7.72 -22.22 -3.65
C ALA A 126 -7.55 -20.72 -4.02
N ALA A 127 -8.62 -19.92 -3.97
CA ALA A 127 -8.57 -18.48 -4.21
C ALA A 127 -7.66 -17.76 -3.17
N ALA A 128 -7.75 -18.14 -1.90
CA ALA A 128 -6.92 -17.60 -0.84
C ALA A 128 -5.43 -17.88 -1.06
N LEU A 129 -5.08 -19.13 -1.41
CA LEU A 129 -3.71 -19.53 -1.74
C LEU A 129 -3.18 -18.78 -2.97
N LEU A 130 -4.02 -18.62 -4.00
CA LEU A 130 -3.68 -17.87 -5.21
C LEU A 130 -3.34 -16.40 -4.88
N HIS A 131 -4.21 -15.72 -4.13
CA HIS A 131 -3.96 -14.32 -3.77
C HIS A 131 -2.79 -14.17 -2.80
N GLN A 132 -2.56 -15.13 -1.90
CA GLN A 132 -1.35 -15.17 -1.07
C GLN A 132 -0.08 -15.24 -1.92
N ALA A 133 -0.02 -16.16 -2.88
CA ALA A 133 1.11 -16.28 -3.79
C ALA A 133 1.35 -14.97 -4.58
N ARG A 134 0.29 -14.29 -5.02
CA ARG A 134 0.40 -12.98 -5.69
C ARG A 134 0.95 -11.89 -4.76
N ARG A 135 0.48 -11.82 -3.50
CA ARG A 135 1.02 -10.87 -2.49
C ARG A 135 2.49 -11.13 -2.18
N ASP A 136 2.87 -12.41 -2.07
CA ASP A 136 4.25 -12.81 -1.82
C ASP A 136 5.16 -12.43 -2.98
N ARG A 137 4.68 -12.59 -4.22
CA ARG A 137 5.42 -12.16 -5.42
C ARG A 137 5.65 -10.66 -5.44
N VAL A 138 4.63 -9.85 -5.14
CA VAL A 138 4.74 -8.39 -5.04
C VAL A 138 5.76 -8.02 -3.96
N SER A 139 5.65 -8.63 -2.78
CA SER A 139 6.57 -8.38 -1.65
C SER A 139 8.01 -8.77 -1.98
N ALA A 140 8.22 -9.89 -2.69
CA ALA A 140 9.55 -10.30 -3.15
C ALA A 140 10.14 -9.32 -4.17
N ALA A 141 9.35 -8.88 -5.16
CA ALA A 141 9.79 -7.89 -6.14
C ALA A 141 10.12 -6.54 -5.48
N CYS A 142 9.31 -6.10 -4.53
CA CYS A 142 9.58 -4.89 -3.75
C CYS A 142 10.86 -5.00 -2.93
N ARG A 143 11.12 -6.13 -2.26
CA ARG A 143 12.38 -6.35 -1.52
C ARG A 143 13.60 -6.29 -2.45
N ALA A 144 13.53 -6.94 -3.61
CA ALA A 144 14.62 -6.92 -4.59
C ALA A 144 14.87 -5.50 -5.14
N HIS A 145 13.81 -4.74 -5.40
CA HIS A 145 13.92 -3.36 -5.87
C HIS A 145 14.46 -2.41 -4.79
N SER A 146 13.96 -2.50 -3.56
CA SER A 146 14.41 -1.67 -2.44
C SER A 146 15.86 -1.95 -2.06
N ALA A 147 16.35 -3.19 -2.20
CA ALA A 147 17.78 -3.48 -2.03
C ALA A 147 18.66 -2.71 -3.04
N SER A 148 18.10 -2.38 -4.21
CA SER A 148 18.77 -1.60 -5.27
C SER A 148 18.54 -0.09 -5.14
N SER A 149 17.57 0.36 -4.34
CA SER A 149 17.15 1.76 -4.24
C SER A 149 17.41 2.33 -2.84
N ARG A 150 18.24 3.36 -2.74
CA ARG A 150 18.64 3.98 -1.45
C ARG A 150 17.63 4.98 -0.89
N GLN A 151 16.50 5.24 -1.56
CA GLN A 151 15.56 6.28 -1.13
C GLN A 151 14.40 5.72 -0.31
N ARG A 152 14.36 6.09 0.98
CA ARG A 152 13.15 5.95 1.81
C ARG A 152 12.17 7.04 1.43
N ARG A 153 11.21 6.71 0.56
CA ARG A 153 10.12 7.61 0.18
C ARG A 153 8.94 7.46 1.13
N VAL A 154 8.38 8.58 1.58
CA VAL A 154 7.12 8.64 2.35
C VAL A 154 5.96 8.95 1.41
N LEU A 155 4.81 8.32 1.63
CA LEU A 155 3.59 8.60 0.86
C LEU A 155 3.06 10.00 1.19
N THR A 156 2.76 10.77 0.16
CA THR A 156 2.05 12.06 0.27
C THR A 156 0.56 11.87 -0.03
N PRO A 157 -0.35 12.77 0.39
CA PRO A 157 -1.75 12.69 -0.01
C PRO A 157 -1.93 12.63 -1.55
N GLY A 158 -1.04 13.27 -2.32
CA GLY A 158 -1.05 13.21 -3.78
C GLY A 158 -0.85 11.80 -4.35
N ASP A 159 -0.10 10.96 -3.65
CA ASP A 159 0.16 9.55 -3.99
C ASP A 159 -1.06 8.66 -3.76
N LEU A 160 -2.01 9.12 -2.95
CA LEU A 160 -3.20 8.35 -2.55
C LEU A 160 -4.44 8.66 -3.40
N ARG A 161 -4.30 9.48 -4.45
CA ARG A 161 -5.42 9.90 -5.34
C ARG A 161 -6.07 8.75 -6.10
N HIS A 162 -5.38 7.62 -6.23
CA HIS A 162 -5.88 6.43 -6.91
C HIS A 162 -6.64 5.47 -5.99
N LEU A 163 -6.69 5.74 -4.68
CA LEU A 163 -7.30 4.86 -3.69
C LEU A 163 -8.72 5.33 -3.37
N LEU A 164 -9.72 4.66 -3.92
CA LEU A 164 -11.13 4.96 -3.64
C LEU A 164 -11.58 4.23 -2.38
N VAL A 165 -12.31 4.93 -1.54
CA VAL A 165 -12.73 4.43 -0.22
C VAL A 165 -14.22 4.17 -0.21
N ASP A 166 -14.59 2.98 0.26
CA ASP A 166 -15.95 2.65 0.72
C ASP A 166 -15.90 2.52 2.25
N GLU A 167 -16.64 3.37 2.94
CA GLU A 167 -16.72 3.37 4.40
C GLU A 167 -17.61 2.24 4.95
N THR A 168 -18.69 1.92 4.23
CA THR A 168 -19.71 0.93 4.63
C THR A 168 -19.07 -0.46 4.70
N HIS A 169 -18.40 -0.86 3.64
CA HIS A 169 -17.77 -2.18 3.51
C HIS A 169 -16.30 -2.18 3.91
N ARG A 170 -15.76 -1.01 4.33
CA ARG A 170 -14.35 -0.82 4.70
C ARG A 170 -13.40 -1.28 3.59
N LEU A 171 -13.64 -0.82 2.37
CA LEU A 171 -12.83 -1.14 1.20
C LEU A 171 -11.93 0.02 0.79
N ILE A 172 -10.75 -0.32 0.28
CA ILE A 172 -9.88 0.59 -0.46
C ILE A 172 -9.55 -0.06 -1.80
N TYR A 173 -10.02 0.55 -2.88
CA TYR A 173 -9.73 0.12 -4.24
C TYR A 173 -8.71 1.04 -4.90
N CYS A 174 -7.54 0.52 -5.27
CA CYS A 174 -6.64 1.26 -6.14
C CYS A 174 -7.06 1.14 -7.61
N TYR A 175 -7.62 2.21 -8.19
CA TYR A 175 -8.04 2.16 -9.58
C TYR A 175 -6.87 2.35 -10.55
N VAL A 176 -6.69 1.36 -11.42
CA VAL A 176 -5.72 1.39 -12.52
C VAL A 176 -6.48 1.51 -13.85
N PRO A 177 -6.26 2.57 -14.64
CA PRO A 177 -6.89 2.66 -15.95
C PRO A 177 -6.56 1.46 -16.85
N LYS A 178 -7.56 1.06 -17.65
CA LYS A 178 -7.50 -0.05 -18.62
C LYS A 178 -7.44 -1.46 -18.00
N VAL A 179 -7.78 -1.54 -16.71
CA VAL A 179 -7.94 -2.78 -15.96
C VAL A 179 -9.36 -2.86 -15.37
N ALA A 180 -10.37 -2.74 -16.24
CA ALA A 180 -11.79 -2.70 -15.87
C ALA A 180 -12.17 -1.65 -14.81
N CYS A 181 -11.40 -0.55 -14.70
CA CYS A 181 -11.62 0.44 -13.64
C CYS A 181 -13.00 1.10 -13.67
N THR A 182 -13.63 1.25 -14.84
CA THR A 182 -15.00 1.76 -14.96
C THR A 182 -15.98 0.84 -14.23
N ASN A 183 -15.89 -0.49 -14.43
CA ASN A 183 -16.78 -1.45 -13.76
C ASN A 183 -16.54 -1.50 -12.26
N TRP A 184 -15.29 -1.48 -11.82
CA TRP A 184 -15.01 -1.36 -10.39
C TRP A 184 -15.53 -0.06 -9.79
N LYS A 185 -15.45 1.08 -10.48
CA LYS A 185 -16.05 2.33 -10.00
C LYS A 185 -17.58 2.22 -9.88
N ARG A 186 -18.24 1.55 -10.84
CA ARG A 186 -19.69 1.29 -10.75
C ARG A 186 -20.04 0.42 -9.54
N VAL A 187 -19.29 -0.66 -9.32
CA VAL A 187 -19.43 -1.53 -8.13
C VAL A 187 -19.23 -0.71 -6.85
N MET A 188 -18.14 0.05 -6.74
CA MET A 188 -17.88 0.91 -5.58
C MET A 188 -19.01 1.94 -5.35
N MET A 189 -19.62 2.47 -6.40
CA MET A 189 -20.75 3.42 -6.28
C MET A 189 -22.01 2.74 -5.74
N VAL A 190 -22.31 1.51 -6.17
CA VAL A 190 -23.42 0.71 -5.64
C VAL A 190 -23.19 0.40 -4.16
N LEU A 191 -21.98 -0.08 -3.83
CA LEU A 191 -21.59 -0.43 -2.46
C LEU A 191 -21.62 0.78 -1.53
N SER A 192 -21.00 1.90 -1.92
CA SER A 192 -20.93 3.13 -1.10
C SER A 192 -22.27 3.86 -1.01
N GLY A 193 -23.17 3.66 -1.98
CA GLY A 193 -24.49 4.25 -1.99
C GLY A 193 -25.51 3.50 -1.12
N ASN A 194 -25.14 2.36 -0.54
CA ASN A 194 -26.02 1.43 0.18
C ASN A 194 -27.33 1.16 -0.59
N GLY A 195 -27.24 0.97 -1.91
CA GLY A 195 -28.42 0.69 -2.75
C GLY A 195 -29.41 1.85 -2.92
N LYS A 196 -29.14 3.05 -2.38
CA LYS A 196 -30.11 4.17 -2.38
C LYS A 196 -30.32 4.81 -3.75
N LYS A 197 -29.27 4.83 -4.59
CA LYS A 197 -29.29 5.44 -5.93
C LYS A 197 -29.22 4.40 -7.05
N TYR A 198 -28.41 3.37 -6.86
CA TYR A 198 -28.20 2.29 -7.83
C TYR A 198 -28.15 0.97 -7.10
N THR A 199 -28.82 -0.04 -7.66
CA THR A 199 -28.78 -1.43 -7.16
C THR A 199 -27.97 -2.34 -8.07
N ASP A 200 -27.84 -1.99 -9.35
CA ASP A 200 -27.05 -2.72 -10.33
C ASP A 200 -25.95 -1.81 -10.92
N PRO A 201 -24.67 -2.21 -10.86
CA PRO A 201 -23.57 -1.44 -11.46
C PRO A 201 -23.79 -1.10 -12.96
N MET A 202 -24.54 -1.91 -13.70
CA MET A 202 -24.83 -1.67 -15.13
C MET A 202 -25.83 -0.53 -15.38
N GLN A 203 -26.57 -0.09 -14.37
CA GLN A 203 -27.42 1.12 -14.45
C GLN A 203 -26.59 2.40 -14.55
N ILE A 204 -25.34 2.36 -14.09
CA ILE A 204 -24.46 3.54 -14.05
C ILE A 204 -23.77 3.68 -15.40
N LEU A 205 -24.00 4.81 -16.08
CA LEU A 205 -23.35 5.10 -17.36
C LEU A 205 -21.84 5.25 -17.20
N SER A 206 -21.08 4.90 -18.25
CA SER A 206 -19.61 4.91 -18.16
C SER A 206 -19.05 6.27 -17.78
N PHE A 207 -19.61 7.38 -18.30
CA PHE A 207 -19.12 8.72 -17.96
C PHE A 207 -19.42 9.09 -16.51
N GLU A 208 -20.55 8.64 -15.96
CA GLU A 208 -20.95 8.94 -14.58
C GLU A 208 -20.00 8.28 -13.57
N ALA A 209 -19.52 7.08 -13.87
CA ALA A 209 -18.51 6.38 -13.07
C ALA A 209 -17.15 7.13 -13.00
N HIS A 210 -16.93 8.14 -13.85
CA HIS A 210 -15.70 8.95 -13.87
C HIS A 210 -15.89 10.38 -13.35
N VAL A 211 -17.10 10.76 -12.91
CA VAL A 211 -17.36 12.09 -12.36
C VAL A 211 -16.68 12.25 -10.99
N PRO A 212 -15.81 13.27 -10.80
CA PRO A 212 -15.23 13.57 -9.50
C PRO A 212 -16.30 13.84 -8.44
N GLY A 213 -16.14 13.31 -7.23
CA GLY A 213 -17.07 13.48 -6.12
C GLY A 213 -18.05 12.31 -5.92
N ASN A 214 -18.30 11.49 -6.95
CA ASN A 214 -19.15 10.29 -6.80
C ASN A 214 -18.50 9.22 -5.91
N LEU A 215 -17.16 9.17 -5.87
CA LEU A 215 -16.38 8.29 -5.02
C LEU A 215 -15.31 9.12 -4.33
N ARG A 216 -15.13 8.91 -3.02
CA ARG A 216 -14.14 9.63 -2.23
C ARG A 216 -12.79 8.93 -2.33
N SER A 217 -11.76 9.71 -2.64
CA SER A 217 -10.37 9.28 -2.64
C SER A 217 -9.78 9.37 -1.23
N LEU A 218 -8.88 8.44 -0.90
CA LEU A 218 -8.15 8.41 0.36
C LEU A 218 -7.32 9.70 0.57
N SER A 219 -6.88 10.34 -0.51
CA SER A 219 -6.21 11.64 -0.49
C SER A 219 -7.06 12.79 0.07
N GLN A 220 -8.37 12.61 0.21
CA GLN A 220 -9.33 13.63 0.69
C GLN A 220 -9.63 13.50 2.20
N TYR A 221 -8.86 12.69 2.92
CA TYR A 221 -9.00 12.52 4.36
C TYR A 221 -7.80 13.11 5.09
N SER A 222 -7.97 13.41 6.38
CA SER A 222 -6.84 13.84 7.23
C SER A 222 -5.80 12.72 7.38
N ILE A 223 -4.57 13.06 7.73
CA ILE A 223 -3.47 12.06 7.85
C ILE A 223 -3.81 10.95 8.86
N GLY A 224 -4.40 11.30 10.02
CA GLY A 224 -4.82 10.31 11.01
C GLY A 224 -5.89 9.36 10.48
N GLU A 225 -6.81 9.88 9.68
CA GLU A 225 -7.86 9.12 9.02
C GLU A 225 -7.37 8.22 7.89
N ILE A 226 -6.38 8.69 7.12
CA ILE A 226 -5.68 7.88 6.11
C ILE A 226 -5.05 6.68 6.79
N ASN A 227 -4.28 6.90 7.85
CA ASN A 227 -3.60 5.84 8.59
C ASN A 227 -4.57 4.82 9.20
N ARG A 228 -5.70 5.29 9.74
CA ARG A 228 -6.76 4.41 10.27
C ARG A 228 -7.31 3.48 9.19
N ARG A 229 -7.57 4.01 7.99
CA ARG A 229 -8.14 3.24 6.87
C ARG A 229 -7.12 2.28 6.27
N LEU A 230 -5.89 2.73 6.02
CA LEU A 230 -4.81 1.84 5.53
C LEU A 230 -4.58 0.63 6.44
N LYS A 231 -4.74 0.79 7.76
CA LYS A 231 -4.63 -0.30 8.74
C LYS A 231 -5.87 -1.17 8.86
N GLY A 232 -7.06 -0.61 8.64
CA GLY A 232 -8.32 -1.28 9.01
C GLY A 232 -9.14 -1.84 7.84
N TYR A 233 -8.89 -1.39 6.61
CA TYR A 233 -9.76 -1.64 5.46
C TYR A 233 -9.17 -2.72 4.56
N LEU A 234 -10.03 -3.50 3.89
CA LEU A 234 -9.60 -4.44 2.86
C LEU A 234 -9.12 -3.64 1.64
N LYS A 235 -7.85 -3.81 1.28
CA LYS A 235 -7.20 -3.09 0.18
C LYS A 235 -7.04 -4.02 -1.01
N PHE A 236 -7.52 -3.61 -2.18
CA PHE A 236 -7.36 -4.41 -3.39
C PHE A 236 -7.02 -3.56 -4.60
N LEU A 237 -6.37 -4.21 -5.56
CA LEU A 237 -6.09 -3.63 -6.87
C LEU A 237 -6.16 -4.72 -7.93
N PHE A 238 -6.41 -4.29 -9.17
CA PHE A 238 -6.38 -5.17 -10.32
C PHE A 238 -5.28 -4.74 -11.28
N VAL A 239 -4.59 -5.74 -11.84
CA VAL A 239 -3.51 -5.53 -12.80
C VAL A 239 -3.81 -6.22 -14.11
N ARG A 240 -3.07 -5.82 -15.15
CA ARG A 240 -3.14 -6.39 -16.49
C ARG A 240 -1.73 -6.48 -17.05
N GLU A 241 -1.50 -7.38 -17.99
CA GLU A 241 -0.26 -7.41 -18.78
C GLU A 241 0.10 -5.98 -19.26
N PRO A 242 1.32 -5.48 -18.97
CA PRO A 242 1.65 -4.07 -19.17
C PRO A 242 1.48 -3.54 -20.59
N PHE A 243 1.77 -4.32 -21.63
CA PHE A 243 1.68 -3.87 -23.02
C PHE A 243 0.28 -3.99 -23.61
N GLU A 244 -0.50 -5.00 -23.22
CA GLU A 244 -1.93 -5.00 -23.48
C GLU A 244 -2.61 -3.76 -22.88
N ARG A 245 -2.22 -3.40 -21.65
CA ARG A 245 -2.73 -2.21 -20.97
C ARG A 245 -2.33 -0.93 -21.69
N LEU A 246 -1.06 -0.80 -22.10
CA LEU A 246 -0.56 0.35 -22.85
C LEU A 246 -1.27 0.52 -24.20
N VAL A 247 -1.44 -0.58 -24.94
CA VAL A 247 -2.14 -0.58 -26.23
C VAL A 247 -3.63 -0.28 -26.04
N SER A 248 -4.26 -0.80 -24.99
CA SER A 248 -5.62 -0.42 -24.60
C SER A 248 -5.73 1.09 -24.32
N ALA A 249 -4.74 1.68 -23.66
CA ALA A 249 -4.69 3.12 -23.40
C ALA A 249 -4.59 3.92 -24.71
N TYR A 250 -3.68 3.55 -25.60
CA TYR A 250 -3.52 4.19 -26.91
C TYR A 250 -4.83 4.13 -27.72
N ARG A 251 -5.39 2.93 -27.90
CA ARG A 251 -6.65 2.73 -28.63
C ARG A 251 -7.79 3.55 -28.03
N ASN A 252 -7.91 3.56 -26.71
CA ASN A 252 -8.96 4.33 -26.07
C ASN A 252 -8.79 5.84 -26.24
N LYS A 253 -7.55 6.37 -26.32
CA LYS A 253 -7.29 7.81 -26.25
C LYS A 253 -6.97 8.49 -27.58
N PHE A 254 -6.45 7.76 -28.56
CA PHE A 254 -5.95 8.34 -29.80
C PHE A 254 -6.63 7.80 -31.07
N THR A 255 -7.33 6.65 -31.01
CA THR A 255 -7.99 6.11 -32.22
C THR A 255 -9.48 6.49 -32.31
N GLN A 256 -10.05 7.07 -31.25
CA GLN A 256 -11.47 7.44 -31.20
C GLN A 256 -11.64 8.92 -31.56
N ARG A 257 -12.21 9.20 -32.74
CA ARG A 257 -12.31 10.58 -33.29
C ARG A 257 -12.98 11.58 -32.36
N TYR A 258 -13.91 11.14 -31.53
CA TYR A 258 -14.65 12.01 -30.60
C TYR A 258 -13.83 12.48 -29.38
N ASN A 259 -12.64 11.93 -29.12
CA ASN A 259 -11.77 12.34 -27.99
C ASN A 259 -10.97 13.62 -28.29
N THR A 260 -11.63 14.64 -28.83
CA THR A 260 -11.01 15.86 -29.33
C THR A 260 -10.20 16.61 -28.27
N SER A 261 -10.64 16.63 -27.01
CA SER A 261 -9.91 17.25 -25.90
C SER A 261 -8.57 16.55 -25.63
N PHE A 262 -8.54 15.22 -25.70
CA PHE A 262 -7.34 14.44 -25.47
C PHE A 262 -6.36 14.57 -26.65
N HIS A 263 -6.89 14.53 -27.87
CA HIS A 263 -6.13 14.77 -29.10
C HIS A 263 -5.48 16.15 -29.09
N ARG A 264 -6.22 17.20 -28.71
CA ARG A 264 -5.67 18.55 -28.57
C ARG A 264 -4.58 18.63 -27.50
N ARG A 265 -4.82 18.06 -26.31
CA ARG A 265 -3.89 18.16 -25.17
C ARG A 265 -2.61 17.37 -25.36
N PHE A 266 -2.72 16.11 -25.77
CA PHE A 266 -1.57 15.20 -25.89
C PHE A 266 -1.17 14.97 -27.33
N GLY A 267 -2.14 14.78 -28.22
CA GLY A 267 -1.84 14.42 -29.60
C GLY A 267 -1.10 15.49 -30.38
N THR A 268 -1.48 16.77 -30.21
CA THR A 268 -0.74 17.87 -30.85
C THR A 268 0.69 17.98 -30.31
N LYS A 269 0.91 17.76 -29.00
CA LYS A 269 2.25 17.72 -28.38
C LYS A 269 3.09 16.59 -28.97
N ILE A 270 2.50 15.41 -29.15
CA ILE A 270 3.17 14.24 -29.72
C ILE A 270 3.53 14.52 -31.19
N VAL A 271 2.57 14.94 -32.01
CA VAL A 271 2.79 15.21 -33.44
C VAL A 271 3.89 16.26 -33.63
N ARG A 272 3.82 17.39 -32.93
CA ARG A 272 4.83 18.46 -33.05
C ARG A 272 6.25 18.02 -32.69
N ARG A 273 6.40 17.04 -31.79
CA ARG A 273 7.71 16.61 -31.30
C ARG A 273 8.31 15.46 -32.09
N TYR A 274 7.49 14.55 -32.59
CA TYR A 274 7.97 13.28 -33.13
C TYR A 274 7.66 13.07 -34.62
N ARG A 275 6.76 13.85 -35.21
CA ARG A 275 6.41 13.73 -36.63
C ARG A 275 7.26 14.66 -37.48
N GLN A 276 8.00 14.08 -38.42
CA GLN A 276 8.68 14.86 -39.46
C GLN A 276 7.68 15.31 -40.52
N ASN A 277 7.79 16.55 -40.98
CA ASN A 277 6.94 17.16 -42.02
C ASN A 277 5.43 17.03 -41.70
N ALA A 278 5.04 17.31 -40.45
CA ALA A 278 3.64 17.26 -40.05
C ALA A 278 2.79 18.30 -40.80
N THR A 279 1.61 17.88 -41.27
CA THR A 279 0.64 18.81 -41.88
C THR A 279 0.13 19.80 -40.83
N GLU A 280 -0.30 20.99 -41.28
CA GLU A 280 -0.92 21.98 -40.39
C GLU A 280 -2.14 21.40 -39.66
N GLU A 281 -2.92 20.57 -40.34
CA GLU A 281 -4.05 19.88 -39.74
C GLU A 281 -3.62 18.95 -38.60
N ALA A 282 -2.60 18.12 -38.80
CA ALA A 282 -2.08 17.22 -37.77
C ALA A 282 -1.53 18.00 -36.57
N MET A 283 -0.82 19.11 -36.81
CA MET A 283 -0.30 19.99 -35.75
C MET A 283 -1.41 20.72 -34.97
N ARG A 284 -2.55 20.97 -35.60
CA ARG A 284 -3.71 21.66 -34.99
C ARG A 284 -4.63 20.70 -34.24
N LEU A 285 -4.91 19.53 -34.82
CA LEU A 285 -5.89 18.58 -34.30
C LEU A 285 -5.27 17.49 -33.43
N GLY A 286 -4.10 16.97 -33.82
CA GLY A 286 -3.43 15.86 -33.13
C GLY A 286 -4.27 14.57 -33.06
N ALA A 287 -5.18 14.37 -34.01
CA ALA A 287 -6.18 13.30 -33.98
C ALA A 287 -5.73 12.00 -34.65
N ASP A 288 -4.54 12.00 -35.25
CA ASP A 288 -3.99 10.93 -36.08
C ASP A 288 -2.61 10.46 -35.55
N VAL A 289 -2.39 10.57 -34.24
CA VAL A 289 -1.18 10.09 -33.58
C VAL A 289 -1.01 8.59 -33.81
N THR A 290 0.13 8.19 -34.34
CA THR A 290 0.48 6.78 -34.51
C THR A 290 0.96 6.16 -33.21
N PHE A 291 0.88 4.83 -33.09
CA PHE A 291 1.39 4.14 -31.90
C PHE A 291 2.90 4.32 -31.73
N ARG A 292 3.67 4.41 -32.82
CA ARG A 292 5.12 4.65 -32.78
C ARG A 292 5.45 6.02 -32.17
N GLU A 293 4.72 7.06 -32.56
CA GLU A 293 4.89 8.41 -32.00
C GLU A 293 4.46 8.44 -30.53
N PHE A 294 3.37 7.75 -30.18
CA PHE A 294 2.94 7.60 -28.80
C PHE A 294 3.97 6.85 -27.94
N ALA A 295 4.55 5.76 -28.44
CA ALA A 295 5.63 5.03 -27.77
C ALA A 295 6.84 5.93 -27.52
N ALA A 296 7.28 6.69 -28.53
CA ALA A 296 8.35 7.67 -28.40
C ALA A 296 8.06 8.72 -27.31
N TYR A 297 6.83 9.21 -27.26
CA TYR A 297 6.39 10.16 -26.24
C TYR A 297 6.42 9.57 -24.83
N VAL A 298 5.96 8.34 -24.64
CA VAL A 298 5.92 7.69 -23.31
C VAL A 298 7.33 7.36 -22.81
N THR A 299 8.26 7.01 -23.70
CA THR A 299 9.66 6.70 -23.33
C THR A 299 10.58 7.91 -23.25
N ASP A 300 10.12 9.09 -23.66
CA ASP A 300 10.92 10.32 -23.62
C ASP A 300 11.22 10.76 -22.16
N PRO A 301 12.50 10.89 -21.77
CA PRO A 301 12.88 11.32 -20.42
C PRO A 301 12.32 12.70 -20.03
N ALA A 302 12.16 13.63 -20.97
CA ALA A 302 11.54 14.92 -20.67
C ALA A 302 10.07 14.75 -20.29
N THR A 303 9.34 13.91 -21.02
CA THR A 303 7.94 13.59 -20.72
C THR A 303 7.79 12.86 -19.39
N GLN A 304 8.71 11.94 -19.06
CA GLN A 304 8.68 11.24 -17.77
C GLN A 304 8.96 12.18 -16.58
N ARG A 305 9.85 13.17 -16.74
CA ARG A 305 10.12 14.19 -15.71
C ARG A 305 8.94 15.12 -15.45
N GLU A 306 8.16 15.44 -16.49
CA GLU A 306 6.90 16.19 -16.34
C GLU A 306 5.80 15.39 -15.63
N GLY A 307 5.91 14.06 -15.63
CA GLY A 307 4.92 13.12 -15.10
C GLY A 307 4.03 12.54 -16.19
N LEU A 308 3.94 11.21 -16.21
CA LEU A 308 3.06 10.49 -17.14
C LEU A 308 1.59 10.62 -16.72
N ASN A 309 0.70 10.68 -17.72
CA ASN A 309 -0.74 10.58 -17.48
C ASN A 309 -1.10 9.20 -16.90
N GLU A 310 -2.09 9.17 -16.00
CA GLU A 310 -2.56 7.94 -15.34
C GLU A 310 -2.88 6.78 -16.30
N HIS A 311 -3.29 7.07 -17.54
CA HIS A 311 -3.66 6.03 -18.50
C HIS A 311 -2.49 5.18 -18.99
N TRP A 312 -1.27 5.72 -18.96
CA TRP A 312 -0.04 5.02 -19.32
C TRP A 312 1.03 5.08 -18.22
N GLN A 313 0.70 5.57 -17.04
CA GLN A 313 1.56 5.44 -15.86
C GLN A 313 1.67 3.96 -15.42
N THR A 314 2.74 3.54 -14.76
CA THR A 314 2.89 2.17 -14.25
C THR A 314 1.96 1.90 -13.07
N VAL A 315 1.54 0.66 -12.87
CA VAL A 315 0.77 0.27 -11.67
C VAL A 315 1.61 0.49 -10.42
N HIS A 316 2.90 0.17 -10.47
CA HIS A 316 3.85 0.43 -9.40
C HIS A 316 3.82 1.89 -8.93
N SER A 317 3.77 2.85 -9.86
CA SER A 317 3.71 4.28 -9.55
C SER A 317 2.33 4.77 -9.14
N LEU A 318 1.24 4.17 -9.65
CA LEU A 318 -0.13 4.60 -9.32
C LEU A 318 -0.59 4.10 -7.94
N CYS A 319 -0.22 2.86 -7.60
CA CYS A 319 -0.77 2.14 -6.46
C CYS A 319 0.24 1.91 -5.33
N HIS A 320 1.52 2.22 -5.55
CA HIS A 320 2.57 2.10 -4.54
C HIS A 320 2.59 0.77 -3.77
N PRO A 321 2.54 -0.40 -4.44
CA PRO A 321 2.44 -1.71 -3.77
C PRO A 321 3.63 -2.08 -2.87
N CYS A 322 4.74 -1.35 -2.94
CA CYS A 322 5.86 -1.50 -1.99
C CYS A 322 5.68 -0.72 -0.69
N LEU A 323 4.75 0.24 -0.65
CA LEU A 323 4.45 1.08 0.51
C LEU A 323 3.05 0.80 1.08
N ILE A 324 2.15 0.25 0.25
CA ILE A 324 0.80 -0.13 0.62
C ILE A 324 0.67 -1.63 0.47
N HIS A 325 0.39 -2.32 1.57
CA HIS A 325 0.09 -3.74 1.54
C HIS A 325 -1.32 -3.94 1.00
N TYR A 326 -1.46 -4.70 -0.07
CA TYR A 326 -2.77 -5.05 -0.62
C TYR A 326 -3.17 -6.45 -0.18
N ASP A 327 -4.42 -6.59 0.25
CA ASP A 327 -5.01 -7.84 0.68
C ASP A 327 -5.41 -8.70 -0.54
N VAL A 328 -5.85 -8.08 -1.64
CA VAL A 328 -6.14 -8.79 -2.89
C VAL A 328 -5.44 -8.14 -4.08
N VAL A 329 -4.66 -8.94 -4.82
CA VAL A 329 -4.10 -8.57 -6.12
C VAL A 329 -4.83 -9.39 -7.18
N GLY A 330 -5.80 -8.76 -7.83
CA GLY A 330 -6.57 -9.33 -8.93
C GLY A 330 -5.87 -9.15 -10.28
N LYS A 331 -6.18 -10.03 -11.23
CA LYS A 331 -5.66 -9.99 -12.60
C LYS A 331 -6.81 -9.79 -13.59
N TYR A 332 -6.55 -9.08 -14.67
CA TYR A 332 -7.52 -8.84 -15.73
C TYR A 332 -7.89 -10.12 -16.47
N GLU A 333 -6.99 -11.11 -16.47
CA GLU A 333 -7.17 -12.41 -17.08
C GLU A 333 -8.10 -13.31 -16.27
N THR A 334 -8.20 -13.10 -14.96
CA THR A 334 -9.08 -13.81 -14.00
C THR A 334 -10.05 -12.83 -13.32
N LEU A 335 -10.50 -11.83 -14.08
CA LEU A 335 -11.16 -10.64 -13.54
C LEU A 335 -12.44 -10.95 -12.77
N GLU A 336 -13.28 -11.85 -13.31
CA GLU A 336 -14.59 -12.16 -12.74
C GLU A 336 -14.44 -12.98 -11.46
N GLU A 337 -13.56 -13.99 -11.46
CA GLU A 337 -13.29 -14.84 -10.31
C GLU A 337 -12.63 -14.06 -9.16
N ASP A 338 -11.63 -13.23 -9.49
CA ASP A 338 -10.96 -12.37 -8.51
C ASP A 338 -11.93 -11.29 -7.97
N ALA A 339 -12.83 -10.76 -8.81
CA ALA A 339 -13.83 -9.78 -8.37
C ALA A 339 -14.86 -10.41 -7.42
N ALA A 340 -15.33 -11.61 -7.72
CA ALA A 340 -16.20 -12.37 -6.83
C ALA A 340 -15.53 -12.63 -5.48
N THR A 341 -14.23 -12.94 -5.48
CA THR A 341 -13.46 -13.10 -4.23
C THR A 341 -13.44 -11.81 -3.41
N VAL A 342 -13.17 -10.65 -4.02
CA VAL A 342 -13.21 -9.35 -3.32
C VAL A 342 -14.59 -9.06 -2.73
N LEU A 343 -15.66 -9.30 -3.49
CA LEU A 343 -17.03 -9.05 -3.04
C LEU A 343 -17.46 -9.96 -1.90
N ARG A 344 -17.03 -11.23 -1.92
CA ARG A 344 -17.21 -12.15 -0.78
C ARG A 344 -16.52 -11.66 0.48
N LEU A 345 -15.24 -11.25 0.38
CA LEU A 345 -14.50 -10.71 1.52
C LEU A 345 -15.05 -9.38 2.04
N ALA A 346 -15.78 -8.66 1.19
CA ALA A 346 -16.49 -7.44 1.56
C ALA A 346 -17.86 -7.71 2.21
N ASN A 347 -18.29 -8.98 2.28
CA ASN A 347 -19.66 -9.38 2.63
C ASN A 347 -20.72 -8.70 1.74
N ALA A 348 -20.43 -8.59 0.44
CA ALA A 348 -21.25 -7.90 -0.55
C ALA A 348 -21.52 -8.77 -1.80
N GLU A 349 -21.84 -10.04 -1.58
CA GLU A 349 -22.13 -11.02 -2.64
C GLU A 349 -23.45 -10.74 -3.39
N ASP A 350 -24.31 -9.88 -2.84
CA ASP A 350 -25.53 -9.38 -3.46
C ASP A 350 -25.24 -8.47 -4.67
N VAL A 351 -24.04 -7.88 -4.74
CA VAL A 351 -23.58 -7.10 -5.89
C VAL A 351 -22.78 -8.00 -6.82
N ARG A 352 -23.06 -7.94 -8.13
CA ARG A 352 -22.30 -8.67 -9.15
C ARG A 352 -21.37 -7.77 -9.94
N PHE A 353 -20.15 -8.27 -10.19
CA PHE A 353 -19.23 -7.58 -11.08
C PHE A 353 -19.71 -7.66 -12.53
N PRO A 354 -19.76 -6.55 -13.28
CA PRO A 354 -20.20 -6.60 -14.67
C PRO A 354 -19.23 -7.33 -15.60
N ALA A 355 -19.71 -8.39 -16.24
CA ALA A 355 -18.97 -9.13 -17.26
C ALA A 355 -18.71 -8.28 -18.51
N TYR A 356 -17.59 -8.53 -19.19
CA TYR A 356 -17.22 -7.82 -20.42
C TYR A 356 -17.54 -8.64 -21.66
N ALA A 357 -17.94 -7.97 -22.75
CA ALA A 357 -17.92 -8.59 -24.07
C ALA A 357 -16.47 -8.88 -24.48
N LYS A 358 -16.12 -10.17 -24.64
CA LYS A 358 -14.77 -10.65 -25.01
C LYS A 358 -14.21 -9.95 -26.25
N SER A 359 -15.06 -9.51 -27.18
CA SER A 359 -14.71 -8.82 -28.43
C SER A 359 -14.03 -7.45 -28.26
N THR A 360 -14.18 -6.80 -27.11
CA THR A 360 -13.60 -5.46 -26.85
C THR A 360 -12.20 -5.51 -26.22
N ARG A 361 -11.74 -6.71 -25.87
CA ARG A 361 -10.48 -6.93 -25.15
C ARG A 361 -9.28 -6.71 -26.08
N THR A 362 -8.34 -5.85 -25.69
CA THR A 362 -6.99 -5.88 -26.28
C THR A 362 -6.36 -7.24 -25.95
N THR A 363 -5.74 -7.93 -26.91
CA THR A 363 -5.08 -9.22 -26.66
C THR A 363 -3.58 -9.09 -26.84
N ASP A 364 -2.83 -10.06 -26.33
CA ASP A 364 -1.39 -10.25 -26.63
C ASP A 364 -1.07 -10.13 -28.13
N GLN A 365 -1.84 -10.82 -28.99
CA GLN A 365 -1.68 -10.74 -30.44
C GLN A 365 -1.87 -9.30 -30.97
N MET A 366 -2.84 -8.57 -30.43
CA MET A 366 -3.03 -7.17 -30.80
C MET A 366 -1.86 -6.30 -30.32
N ALA A 367 -1.37 -6.53 -29.10
CA ALA A 367 -0.21 -5.82 -28.58
C ALA A 367 1.04 -6.06 -29.45
N ALA A 368 1.25 -7.30 -29.89
CA ALA A 368 2.31 -7.68 -30.82
C ALA A 368 2.23 -6.89 -32.14
N VAL A 369 1.04 -6.75 -32.73
CA VAL A 369 0.84 -5.98 -33.98
C VAL A 369 1.24 -4.51 -33.81
N PHE A 370 0.86 -3.88 -32.70
CA PHE A 370 1.23 -2.48 -32.44
C PHE A 370 2.74 -2.32 -32.20
N LEU A 371 3.35 -3.23 -31.44
CA LEU A 371 4.78 -3.16 -31.12
C LEU A 371 5.70 -3.56 -32.28
N ARG A 372 5.22 -4.33 -33.26
CA ARG A 372 6.00 -4.72 -34.45
C ARG A 372 6.60 -3.53 -35.20
N ASN A 373 5.90 -2.41 -35.25
CA ASN A 373 6.31 -1.20 -35.96
C ASN A 373 7.09 -0.19 -35.08
N VAL A 374 7.42 -0.58 -33.84
CA VAL A 374 8.23 0.21 -32.89
C VAL A 374 9.68 -0.28 -32.97
N SER A 375 10.66 0.62 -32.94
CA SER A 375 12.08 0.23 -33.05
C SER A 375 12.52 -0.62 -31.85
N VAL A 376 13.53 -1.46 -32.04
CA VAL A 376 14.11 -2.32 -30.97
C VAL A 376 14.48 -1.49 -29.74
N GLN A 377 15.19 -0.37 -29.96
CA GLN A 377 15.56 0.55 -28.89
C GLN A 377 14.34 1.09 -28.11
N GLN A 378 13.27 1.47 -28.81
CA GLN A 378 12.05 1.96 -28.17
C GLN A 378 11.30 0.83 -27.43
N GLN A 379 11.31 -0.39 -27.96
CA GLN A 379 10.75 -1.56 -27.26
C GLN A 379 11.51 -1.85 -25.96
N GLN A 380 12.84 -1.80 -25.99
CA GLN A 380 13.67 -1.92 -24.79
C GLN A 380 13.34 -0.82 -23.77
N GLN A 381 13.25 0.45 -24.20
CA GLN A 381 12.88 1.56 -23.33
C GLN A 381 11.49 1.39 -22.71
N LEU A 382 10.50 0.97 -23.50
CA LEU A 382 9.16 0.65 -23.00
C LEU A 382 9.21 -0.48 -21.97
N TYR A 383 9.94 -1.55 -22.25
CA TYR A 383 10.09 -2.65 -21.30
C TYR A 383 10.71 -2.17 -20.00
N GLN A 384 11.79 -1.38 -20.05
CA GLN A 384 12.42 -0.84 -18.85
C GLN A 384 11.46 0.05 -18.04
N LEU A 385 10.64 0.87 -18.72
CA LEU A 385 9.62 1.70 -18.06
C LEU A 385 8.61 0.85 -17.26
N TYR A 386 8.13 -0.26 -17.82
CA TYR A 386 7.13 -1.13 -17.19
C TYR A 386 7.73 -2.33 -16.45
N LYS A 387 9.06 -2.46 -16.37
CA LYS A 387 9.75 -3.64 -15.83
C LYS A 387 9.27 -4.03 -14.43
N MET A 388 9.02 -3.04 -13.57
CA MET A 388 8.52 -3.31 -12.22
C MET A 388 7.11 -3.91 -12.23
N ASP A 389 6.23 -3.51 -13.15
CA ASP A 389 4.90 -4.12 -13.28
C ASP A 389 5.00 -5.57 -13.75
N PHE A 390 5.87 -5.87 -14.73
CA PHE A 390 6.15 -7.25 -15.16
C PHE A 390 6.59 -8.13 -13.99
N LEU A 391 7.58 -7.65 -13.23
CA LEU A 391 8.17 -8.40 -12.12
C LEU A 391 7.20 -8.55 -10.94
N MET A 392 6.56 -7.48 -10.48
CA MET A 392 5.67 -7.51 -9.32
C MET A 392 4.47 -8.42 -9.53
N PHE A 393 3.91 -8.42 -10.74
CA PHE A 393 2.66 -9.11 -11.03
C PHE A 393 2.85 -10.42 -11.79
N ASN A 394 4.08 -10.91 -11.88
CA ASN A 394 4.43 -12.17 -12.52
C ASN A 394 3.92 -12.29 -13.96
N TYR A 395 4.17 -11.26 -14.76
CA TYR A 395 3.96 -11.35 -16.21
C TYR A 395 5.28 -11.74 -16.87
N SER A 396 5.20 -12.68 -17.81
CA SER A 396 6.33 -13.06 -18.64
C SER A 396 6.69 -11.92 -19.58
N THR A 397 7.97 -11.82 -19.93
CA THR A 397 8.40 -10.93 -21.01
C THR A 397 7.78 -11.44 -22.33
N PRO A 398 7.05 -10.61 -23.08
CA PRO A 398 6.40 -11.07 -24.30
C PRO A 398 7.41 -11.51 -25.36
N SER A 399 7.16 -12.67 -25.98
CA SER A 399 8.08 -13.30 -26.94
C SER A 399 8.27 -12.51 -28.24
N TYR A 400 7.32 -11.63 -28.57
CA TYR A 400 7.40 -10.76 -29.74
C TYR A 400 8.31 -9.55 -29.54
N LEU A 401 8.80 -9.29 -28.32
CA LEU A 401 9.75 -8.22 -28.08
C LEU A 401 11.13 -8.58 -28.59
N LYS A 402 11.77 -7.59 -29.21
CA LYS A 402 13.17 -7.65 -29.57
C LYS A 402 13.95 -6.90 -28.49
N LEU A 403 14.62 -7.64 -27.61
CA LEU A 403 15.39 -7.07 -26.49
C LEU A 403 16.90 -7.21 -26.67
N ASP A 404 17.35 -7.90 -27.71
CA ASP A 404 18.75 -8.17 -28.03
C ASP A 404 19.37 -7.15 -28.98
#